data_AF-A0A7J4EGE5-F1
#
_entry.id   AF-A0A7J4EGE5-F1
#
_cell.length_a   1.000
_cell.length_b   1.000
_cell.length_c   1.000
_cell.angle_alpha   90.00
_cell.angle_beta   90.00
_cell.angle_gamma   90.00
#
_symmetry.space_group_name_H-M   'P 1'
#
loop_
_entity.id
_entity.type
_entity.pdbx_description
1 polymer ?
#
loop_
_entity_poly.entity_id
_entity_poly.type
_entity_poly.pdbx_seq_one_letter_code
_entity_poly.pdbx_strand_id
1 'polypeptide(L)' 'MVIKNGRNMEIYSGNRLYPSELFTYHTGAGINNEGRHVLYLSLQIYPVRYNPIDNKLVYVEDVNITISYNPSRF' A
#
# COMPACT_ATOMS: atom_id res chain seq x y z
N MET A 1 15.04 -4.65 -11.93
CA MET A 1 15.21 -5.40 -10.67
C MET A 1 16.62 -5.99 -10.62
N VAL A 2 17.50 -5.43 -9.79
CA VAL A 2 18.87 -5.96 -9.59
C VAL A 2 18.91 -6.73 -8.28
N ILE A 3 19.04 -8.06 -8.34
CA ILE A 3 19.10 -8.92 -7.15
C ILE A 3 20.55 -9.34 -6.88
N LYS A 4 21.04 -9.11 -5.65
CA LYS A 4 22.35 -9.57 -5.18
C LYS A 4 22.18 -10.28 -3.84
N ASN A 5 22.64 -11.52 -3.74
CA ASN A 5 22.50 -12.36 -2.53
C ASN A 5 21.06 -12.40 -2.00
N GLY A 6 20.07 -12.48 -2.91
CA GLY A 6 18.64 -12.49 -2.55
C GLY A 6 18.05 -11.12 -2.18
N ARG A 7 18.82 -10.02 -2.22
CA ARG A 7 18.35 -8.67 -1.90
C ARG A 7 18.09 -7.86 -3.16
N ASN A 8 16.97 -7.13 -3.19
CA ASN A 8 16.68 -6.17 -4.25
C ASN A 8 17.47 -4.88 -4.05
N MET A 9 18.55 -4.72 -4.80
CA MET A 9 19.46 -3.59 -4.66
C MET A 9 18.82 -2.26 -5.04
N GLU A 10 17.78 -2.22 -5.86
CA GLU A 10 17.03 -0.97 -6.13
C GLU A 10 16.41 -0.39 -4.86
N ILE A 11 16.08 -1.24 -3.89
CA ILE A 11 15.58 -0.82 -2.57
C ILE A 11 16.76 -0.56 -1.65
N TYR A 12 17.65 -1.55 -1.48
CA TYR A 12 18.68 -1.53 -0.43
C TYR A 12 19.83 -0.54 -0.68
N SER A 13 19.99 0.00 -1.89
CA SER A 13 20.99 1.04 -2.18
C SER A 13 20.44 2.46 -2.08
N GLY A 14 19.12 2.64 -1.89
CA GLY A 14 18.48 3.95 -1.85
C GLY A 14 18.32 4.48 -0.43
N ASN A 15 18.64 5.76 -0.23
CA ASN A 15 18.32 6.47 1.02
C ASN A 15 16.86 6.95 1.01
N ARG A 16 15.92 6.00 0.97
CA ARG A 16 14.47 6.24 0.92
C ARG A 16 13.76 5.21 1.78
N LEU A 17 12.63 5.60 2.35
CA LEU A 17 11.76 4.68 3.07
C LEU A 17 11.12 3.67 2.11
N TYR A 18 11.16 2.40 2.49
CA TYR A 18 10.47 1.30 1.82
C TYR A 18 9.34 0.73 2.70
N PRO A 19 8.15 0.48 2.15
CA PRO A 19 7.67 0.91 0.82
C PRO A 19 7.71 2.44 0.67
N SER A 20 7.68 2.97 -0.56
CA SER A 20 7.76 4.42 -0.80
C SER A 20 6.48 5.16 -0.44
N GLU A 21 5.35 4.48 -0.58
CA GLU A 21 4.03 4.99 -0.19
C GLU A 21 3.64 4.51 1.21
N LEU A 22 2.86 5.32 1.93
CA LEU A 22 2.32 4.94 3.24
C LEU A 22 1.11 4.01 3.12
N PHE A 23 0.39 4.07 2.00
CA PHE A 23 -0.72 3.18 1.70
C PHE A 23 -0.91 3.05 0.19
N THR A 24 -1.60 2.00 -0.22
CA THR A 24 -2.11 1.80 -1.57
C THR A 24 -3.55 1.36 -1.49
N TYR A 25 -4.36 1.69 -2.48
CA TYR A 25 -5.72 1.18 -2.57
C TYR A 25 -6.01 0.66 -3.98
N HIS A 26 -6.99 -0.23 -4.06
CA HIS A 26 -7.47 -0.79 -5.31
C HIS A 26 -8.98 -0.92 -5.27
N THR A 27 -9.64 -0.57 -6.36
CA THR A 27 -11.07 -0.78 -6.55
C THR A 27 -11.31 -1.80 -7.65
N GLY A 28 -12.20 -2.76 -7.43
CA GLY A 28 -12.57 -3.78 -8.42
C GLY A 28 -14.04 -4.13 -8.35
N ALA A 29 -14.65 -4.47 -9.49
CA ALA A 29 -16.02 -4.96 -9.54
C ALA A 29 -16.06 -6.48 -9.35
N GLY A 30 -17.09 -7.00 -8.69
CA GLY A 30 -17.25 -8.43 -8.50
C GLY A 30 -18.67 -8.81 -8.09
N ILE A 31 -18.86 -10.11 -7.82
CA ILE A 31 -20.10 -10.66 -7.28
C ILE A 31 -19.87 -10.96 -5.79
N ASN A 32 -20.80 -10.56 -4.94
CA ASN A 32 -20.75 -10.92 -3.52
C ASN A 32 -21.35 -12.31 -3.28
N ASN A 33 -21.27 -12.79 -2.04
CA ASN A 33 -21.76 -14.14 -1.67
C ASN A 33 -23.27 -14.34 -1.88
N GLU A 34 -24.01 -13.26 -2.15
CA GLU A 34 -25.46 -13.29 -2.44
C GLU A 34 -25.76 -13.19 -3.95
N GLY A 35 -24.74 -13.24 -4.81
CA GLY A 35 -24.93 -13.13 -6.26
C GLY A 35 -25.11 -11.70 -6.77
N ARG A 36 -24.89 -10.67 -5.95
CA ARG A 36 -25.07 -9.26 -6.33
C ARG A 36 -23.78 -8.63 -6.86
N HIS A 37 -23.88 -7.83 -7.93
CA HIS A 37 -22.78 -7.01 -8.41
C HIS A 37 -22.43 -5.91 -7.39
N VAL A 38 -21.17 -5.84 -7.00
CA VAL A 38 -20.66 -4.87 -6.01
C VAL A 38 -19.31 -4.30 -6.46
N LEU A 39 -18.96 -3.14 -5.90
CA LEU A 39 -17.61 -2.58 -5.97
C LEU A 39 -16.88 -2.92 -4.67
N TYR A 40 -15.74 -3.60 -4.79
CA TYR A 40 -14.83 -3.84 -3.69
C TYR A 40 -13.76 -2.75 -3.65
N LEU A 41 -13.46 -2.26 -2.46
CA LEU A 41 -12.31 -1.41 -2.16
C LEU A 41 -11.37 -2.20 -1.24
N SER A 42 -10.12 -2.38 -1.67
CA SER A 42 -9.03 -2.92 -0.86
C SER A 42 -8.07 -1.80 -0.49
N LEU A 43 -7.78 -1.64 0.79
CA LEU A 43 -6.81 -0.68 1.30
C LEU A 43 -5.68 -1.43 1.98
N GLN A 44 -4.44 -1.14 1.58
CA GLN A 44 -3.24 -1.69 2.20
C GLN A 44 -2.42 -0.54 2.77
N ILE A 45 -2.15 -0.58 4.07
CA ILE A 45 -1.43 0.46 4.80
C ILE A 45 -0.10 -0.12 5.25
N TYR A 46 0.96 0.70 5.19
CA TYR A 46 2.32 0.35 5.57
C TYR A 46 2.71 1.18 6.80
N PRO A 47 2.21 0.85 8.00
CA PRO A 47 2.43 1.66 9.20
C PRO A 47 3.88 1.61 9.68
N VAL A 48 4.65 0.61 9.26
CA VAL A 48 6.09 0.48 9.53
C VAL A 48 6.84 0.47 8.20
N ARG A 49 7.84 1.34 8.09
CA ARG A 49 8.64 1.54 6.89
C ARG A 49 10.12 1.55 7.26
N TYR A 50 10.95 1.06 6.35
CA TYR A 50 12.38 0.85 6.60
C TYR A 50 13.24 1.77 5.73
N ASN A 51 14.23 2.45 6.32
CA ASN A 51 15.31 3.11 5.58
C ASN A 51 16.54 2.18 5.55
N PRO A 52 16.95 1.68 4.37
CA PRO A 52 18.09 0.78 4.25
C PRO A 52 19.45 1.39 4.54
N ILE A 53 19.67 2.66 4.19
CA ILE A 53 20.96 3.34 4.35
C ILE A 53 21.17 3.74 5.82
N ASP A 54 20.12 4.27 6.44
CA ASP A 54 20.17 4.66 7.86
C ASP A 54 20.01 3.46 8.81
N ASN A 55 19.60 2.30 8.29
CA ASN A 55 19.26 1.10 9.05
C ASN A 55 18.23 1.39 10.16
N LYS A 56 17.13 2.07 9.80
CA LYS A 56 16.10 2.53 10.74
C LYS A 56 14.71 2.10 10.31
N LEU A 57 13.88 1.79 11.30
CA LEU A 57 12.43 1.67 11.13
C LEU A 57 11.78 2.98 11.55
N VAL A 58 10.84 3.44 10.72
CA VAL A 58 9.95 4.56 11.01
C VAL A 58 8.55 3.99 11.06
N TYR A 59 7.78 4.38 12.06
CA TYR A 59 6.41 3.93 12.23
C TYR A 59 5.46 5.10 12.43
N VAL A 60 4.21 4.87 12.07
CA VAL A 60 3.09 5.78 12.34
C VAL A 60 2.28 5.21 13.49
N GLU A 61 2.00 6.03 14.49
CA GLU A 61 1.24 5.65 15.69
C GLU A 61 -0.26 5.58 15.39
N ASP A 62 -0.79 6.58 14.68
CA ASP A 62 -2.22 6.70 14.37
C ASP A 62 -2.46 6.91 12.87
N VAL A 63 -3.44 6.19 12.32
CA VAL A 63 -3.87 6.34 10.92
C VAL A 63 -5.37 6.66 10.88
N ASN A 64 -5.70 7.86 10.42
CA ASN A 64 -7.08 8.29 10.20
C ASN A 64 -7.41 8.23 8.71
N ILE A 65 -8.48 7.50 8.36
CA ILE A 65 -8.83 7.20 6.96
C ILE A 65 -10.25 7.68 6.70
N THR A 66 -10.41 8.52 5.69
CA THR A 66 -11.73 8.96 5.20
C THR A 66 -11.94 8.40 3.80
N ILE A 67 -13.01 7.64 3.62
CA ILE A 67 -13.39 7.04 2.33
C ILE A 67 -14.66 7.72 1.84
N SER A 68 -14.58 8.38 0.69
CA SER A 68 -15.71 9.02 0.04
C SER A 68 -16.06 8.25 -1.23
N TYR A 69 -17.29 7.77 -1.32
CA TYR A 69 -17.80 7.11 -2.52
C TYR A 69 -18.75 8.05 -3.26
N ASN A 70 -18.38 8.42 -4.49
CA ASN A 70 -19.24 9.19 -5.37
C ASN A 70 -19.72 8.27 -6.52
N PRO A 71 -20.93 7.71 -6.44
CA PRO A 71 -21.48 6.95 -7.55
C PRO A 71 -21.64 7.87 -8.77
N SER A 72 -21.30 7.36 -9.94
CA SER A 72 -21.51 8.10 -11.18
C SER A 72 -23.00 8.43 -11.31
N ARG A 73 -23.35 9.72 -11.37
CA ARG A 73 -24.71 10.15 -11.68
C ARG A 73 -24.91 9.97 -13.19
N PHE A 74 -25.78 9.04 -13.55
CA PHE A 74 -26.39 9.00 -14.87
C PHE A 74 -27.51 10.03 -14.94
#